data_AF-A0A8T5TE69-F1
#
_entry.id   AF-A0A8T5TE69-F1
#
_cell.length_a   1.000
_cell.length_b   1.000
_cell.length_c   1.000
_cell.angle_alpha   90.00
_cell.angle_beta   90.00
_cell.angle_gamma   90.00
#
_symmetry.space_group_name_H-M   'P 1'
#
loop_
_entity.id
_entity.type
_entity.pdbx_description
1 polymer ?
#
loop_
_entity_poly.entity_id
_entity_poly.type
_entity_poly.pdbx_seq_one_letter_code
_entity_poly.pdbx_strand_id
1 'polypeptide(L)'
;MFTKIKNSYKEYPNPFKVLVLATFIDRFGSFLLFPFFSVYLIDHFNVTIIEVGFLFAIFAGGSIIGSTIGGALTDKYGRRSMLILGLISSGIGSI
;
A
#
# COMPACT_ATOMS: atom_id res chain seq x y z
N MET A 1 12.56 -26.50 5.26
CA MET A 1 12.16 -25.07 5.41
C MET A 1 10.84 -24.78 4.70
N PHE A 2 10.69 -25.11 3.41
CA PHE A 2 9.42 -24.99 2.66
C PHE A 2 8.22 -25.74 3.25
N THR A 3 8.46 -26.88 3.91
CA THR A 3 7.41 -27.69 4.56
C THR A 3 6.80 -27.01 5.79
N LYS A 4 7.57 -26.21 6.54
CA LYS A 4 7.05 -25.42 7.68
C LYS A 4 6.11 -24.32 7.21
N ILE A 5 6.48 -23.61 6.14
CA ILE A 5 5.64 -22.58 5.52
C ILE A 5 4.32 -23.17 5.02
N LYS A 6 4.38 -24.35 4.38
CA LYS A 6 3.20 -25.04 3.83
C LYS A 6 2.23 -25.52 4.92
N ASN A 7 2.73 -25.90 6.09
CA ASN A 7 1.91 -26.34 7.23
C ASN A 7 1.31 -25.14 7.97
N SER A 8 2.08 -24.08 8.24
CA SER A 8 1.54 -22.84 8.84
C SER A 8 0.48 -22.21 7.95
N TYR A 9 0.63 -22.21 6.63
CA TYR A 9 -0.38 -21.68 5.71
C TYR A 9 -1.70 -22.48 5.75
N LYS A 10 -1.67 -23.77 6.11
CA LYS A 10 -2.88 -24.59 6.25
C LYS A 10 -3.62 -24.34 7.56
N GLU A 11 -2.93 -23.94 8.62
CA GLU A 11 -3.52 -23.64 9.93
C GLU A 11 -4.30 -22.32 9.95
N TYR A 12 -3.99 -21.38 9.07
CA TYR A 12 -4.65 -20.08 9.06
C TYR A 12 -6.05 -20.07 8.41
N PRO A 13 -7.01 -19.30 8.97
CA PRO A 13 -8.34 -19.11 8.40
C PRO A 13 -8.31 -18.58 6.97
N ASN A 14 -9.30 -18.96 6.14
CA ASN A 14 -9.42 -18.49 4.75
C ASN A 14 -9.33 -16.96 4.56
N PRO A 15 -9.92 -16.11 5.44
CA PRO A 15 -9.77 -14.66 5.34
C PRO A 15 -8.32 -14.18 5.39
N PHE A 16 -7.47 -14.86 6.16
CA PHE A 16 -6.05 -14.53 6.26
C PHE A 16 -5.31 -14.82 4.95
N LYS A 17 -5.60 -15.97 4.31
CA LYS A 17 -5.02 -16.34 3.01
C LYS A 17 -5.38 -15.34 1.91
N VAL A 18 -6.63 -14.89 1.91
CA VAL A 18 -7.11 -13.85 0.97
C VAL A 18 -6.38 -12.54 1.21
N LEU A 19 -6.22 -12.14 2.48
CA LEU A 19 -5.52 -10.91 2.84
C LEU A 19 -4.05 -10.96 2.42
N VAL A 20 -3.34 -12.05 2.68
CA VAL A 20 -1.95 -12.24 2.25
C VAL A 20 -1.82 -12.16 0.72
N LEU A 21 -2.71 -12.82 -0.03
CA LEU A 21 -2.69 -12.77 -1.49
C LEU A 21 -2.97 -11.36 -2.00
N ALA A 22 -3.96 -10.67 -1.44
CA ALA A 22 -4.30 -9.29 -1.82
C ALA A 22 -3.13 -8.33 -1.53
N THR A 23 -2.52 -8.42 -0.34
CA THR A 23 -1.34 -7.63 0.00
C THR A 23 -0.14 -7.95 -0.89
N PHE A 24 0.02 -9.21 -1.30
CA PHE A 24 1.07 -9.59 -2.24
C PHE A 24 0.89 -8.91 -3.61
N ILE A 25 -0.32 -8.96 -4.18
CA ILE A 25 -0.64 -8.32 -5.46
C ILE A 25 -0.41 -6.81 -5.38
N ASP A 26 -0.89 -6.17 -4.31
CA ASP A 26 -0.74 -4.74 -4.04
C ASP A 26 0.75 -4.33 -3.98
N ARG A 27 1.56 -5.07 -3.21
CA ARG A 27 2.99 -4.77 -3.05
C ARG A 27 3.77 -5.03 -4.33
N PHE A 28 3.41 -6.07 -5.08
CA PHE A 28 4.05 -6.39 -6.35
C PHE A 28 3.79 -5.29 -7.40
N GLY A 29 2.54 -4.83 -7.52
CA GLY A 29 2.20 -3.71 -8.41
C GLY A 29 2.92 -2.42 -8.01
N SER A 30 2.94 -2.11 -6.71
CA SER A 30 3.65 -0.95 -6.18
C SER A 30 5.15 -0.99 -6.50
N PHE A 31 5.79 -2.14 -6.31
CA PHE A 31 7.21 -2.34 -6.58
C PHE A 31 7.54 -2.18 -8.07
N LEU A 32 6.64 -2.62 -8.96
CA LEU A 32 6.82 -2.42 -10.40
C LEU A 32 6.69 -0.96 -10.84
N LEU A 33 5.87 -0.14 -10.16
CA LEU A 33 5.63 1.25 -10.57
C LEU A 33 6.63 2.25 -9.96
N PHE A 34 6.93 2.11 -8.66
CA PHE A 34 7.66 3.13 -7.90
C PHE A 34 9.02 3.55 -8.50
N PRO A 35 9.89 2.64 -8.99
CA PRO A 35 11.18 3.05 -9.55
C PRO A 35 11.06 3.78 -10.89
N PHE A 36 10.03 3.48 -11.69
CA PHE A 36 9.80 4.16 -12.97
C PHE A 36 9.09 5.50 -12.80
N PHE A 37 8.30 5.65 -11.73
CA PHE A 37 7.54 6.86 -11.46
C PHE A 37 8.45 8.10 -11.35
N SER A 38 9.58 8.00 -10.65
CA SER A 38 10.55 9.11 -10.55
C SER A 38 11.13 9.51 -11.90
N VAL A 39 11.50 8.52 -12.72
CA VAL A 39 12.08 8.77 -14.05
C VAL A 39 11.04 9.39 -14.97
N TYR A 40 9.80 8.90 -14.92
CA TYR A 40 8.69 9.43 -15.70
C TYR A 40 8.38 10.90 -15.36
N LEU A 41 8.40 11.27 -14.07
CA LEU A 41 8.22 12.66 -13.66
C LEU A 41 9.30 13.55 -14.28
N ILE A 42 10.57 13.14 -14.20
CA ILE A 42 11.69 13.94 -14.71
C ILE A 42 11.61 14.05 -16.24
N ASP A 43 11.39 12.95 -16.95
CA ASP A 43 11.46 12.90 -18.42
C ASP A 43 10.21 13.52 -19.08
N HIS A 44 9.01 13.23 -18.54
CA HIS A 44 7.76 13.68 -19.14
C HIS A 44 7.33 15.07 -18.68
N PHE A 45 7.52 15.39 -17.39
CA PHE A 45 7.10 16.67 -16.81
C PHE A 45 8.26 17.67 -16.65
N ASN A 46 9.50 17.30 -17.02
CA ASN A 46 10.69 18.15 -16.89
C ASN A 46 10.91 18.71 -15.47
N VAL A 47 10.43 17.99 -14.44
CA VAL A 47 10.68 18.35 -13.03
C VAL A 47 12.08 17.94 -12.62
N THR A 48 12.68 18.74 -11.76
CA THR A 48 14.02 18.50 -11.23
C THR A 48 14.04 17.36 -10.22
N ILE A 49 15.21 16.75 -10.04
CA ILE A 49 15.45 15.70 -9.02
C ILE A 49 15.09 16.19 -7.62
N ILE A 50 15.32 17.48 -7.34
CA ILE A 50 15.02 18.11 -6.05
C ILE A 50 13.50 18.15 -5.81
N GLU A 51 12.71 18.52 -6.82
CA GLU A 51 11.25 18.54 -6.72
C GLU A 51 10.67 17.14 -6.51
N VAL A 52 11.20 16.13 -7.20
CA VAL A 52 10.83 14.71 -6.97
C VAL A 52 11.18 14.29 -5.53
N GLY A 53 12.34 14.70 -5.02
CA GLY A 53 12.73 14.46 -3.63
C GLY A 53 11.75 15.07 -2.62
N PHE A 54 11.30 16.30 -2.84
CA PHE A 54 10.27 16.94 -2.02
C PHE A 54 8.92 16.23 -2.14
N LEU A 55 8.52 15.82 -3.34
CA LEU A 55 7.27 15.10 -3.58
C LEU A 55 7.25 13.78 -2.78
N PHE A 56 8.36 13.04 -2.79
CA PHE A 56 8.52 11.82 -1.99
C PHE A 56 8.59 12.08 -0.49
N ALA A 57 9.19 13.20 -0.06
CA ALA A 57 9.19 13.59 1.35
C ALA A 57 7.75 13.89 1.84
N ILE A 58 6.96 14.62 1.06
CA ILE A 58 5.55 14.89 1.35
C ILE A 58 4.75 13.59 1.35
N PHE A 59 4.98 12.71 0.37
CA PHE A 59 4.34 11.40 0.30
C PHE A 59 4.63 10.54 1.54
N ALA A 60 5.89 10.47 1.96
CA ALA A 60 6.30 9.74 3.17
C ALA A 60 5.67 10.34 4.43
N GLY A 61 5.69 11.67 4.57
CA GLY A 61 5.04 12.37 5.68
C GLY A 61 3.54 12.12 5.73
N GLY A 62 2.87 12.21 4.58
CA GLY A 62 1.45 11.88 4.43
C GLY A 62 1.14 10.43 4.78
N SER A 63 2.02 9.49 4.41
CA SER A 63 1.87 8.07 4.75
C SER A 63 1.95 7.80 6.26
N ILE A 64 2.88 8.47 6.97
CA ILE A 64 3.00 8.35 8.43
C ILE A 64 1.75 8.90 9.12
N ILE A 65 1.31 10.09 8.72
CA ILE A 65 0.11 10.72 9.30
C ILE A 65 -1.13 9.88 8.98
N GLY A 66 -1.27 9.48 7.72
CA GLY A 66 -2.40 8.68 7.25
C GLY A 66 -2.49 7.30 7.89
N SER A 67 -1.36 6.61 8.11
CA SER A 67 -1.35 5.31 8.79
C SER A 67 -1.67 5.44 10.28
N THR A 68 -1.18 6.48 10.94
CA THR A 68 -1.48 6.74 12.36
C THR A 68 -2.97 7.04 12.56
N ILE A 69 -3.52 7.97 11.76
CA ILE A 69 -4.93 8.34 11.82
C ILE A 69 -5.82 7.17 11.37
N GLY A 70 -5.49 6.55 10.24
CA GLY A 70 -6.24 5.41 9.71
C GLY A 70 -6.25 4.20 10.65
N GLY A 71 -5.15 3.94 11.35
CA GLY A 71 -5.08 2.93 12.40
C GLY A 71 -6.02 3.24 13.57
N ALA A 72 -5.94 4.46 14.11
CA ALA A 72 -6.82 4.90 15.19
C ALA A 72 -8.31 4.86 14.80
N LEU A 73 -8.65 5.23 13.55
CA LEU A 73 -10.02 5.09 13.04
C LEU A 73 -10.43 3.62 12.86
N THR A 74 -9.52 2.75 12.43
CA THR A 74 -9.80 1.30 12.30
C THR A 74 -10.15 0.70 13.65
N ASP A 75 -9.45 1.09 14.71
CA ASP A 75 -9.69 0.63 16.07
C ASP A 75 -11.05 1.13 16.60
N LYS A 76 -11.46 2.34 16.21
CA LYS A 76 -12.73 2.94 16.64
C LYS A 76 -13.96 2.45 15.87
N TYR A 77 -13.87 2.34 14.55
CA TYR A 77 -15.01 2.06 13.66
C TYR A 77 -15.08 0.58 13.21
N GLY A 78 -14.10 -0.23 13.58
CA GLY A 78 -14.06 -1.65 13.31
C GLY A 78 -13.36 -2.02 11.99
N ARG A 79 -12.65 -3.14 12.02
CA ARG A 79 -11.71 -3.56 10.96
C ARG A 79 -12.34 -3.73 9.57
N ARG A 80 -13.55 -4.30 9.49
CA ARG A 80 -14.19 -4.64 8.20
C ARG A 80 -14.67 -3.40 7.45
N SER A 81 -15.30 -2.45 8.14
CA SER A 81 -15.79 -1.20 7.53
C SER A 81 -14.63 -0.33 7.04
N MET A 82 -13.55 -0.27 7.83
CA MET A 82 -12.37 0.51 7.47
C MET A 82 -11.60 -0.09 6.29
N LEU A 83 -11.54 -1.42 6.18
CA LEU A 83 -10.96 -2.10 5.01
C LEU A 83 -11.73 -1.76 3.72
N ILE A 84 -13.06 -1.75 3.74
CA ILE A 84 -13.88 -1.42 2.57
C ILE A 84 -13.68 0.06 2.18
N LEU A 85 -13.70 0.97 3.16
CA LEU A 85 -13.43 2.40 2.91
C LEU A 85 -12.03 2.64 2.35
N GLY A 86 -11.02 1.90 2.84
CA GLY A 86 -9.66 1.95 2.32
C GLY A 86 -9.57 1.49 0.87
N LEU A 87 -10.23 0.38 0.53
CA LEU A 87 -10.30 -0.11 -0.85
C LEU A 87 -11.01 0.87 -1.80
N ILE A 88 -12.11 1.49 -1.35
CA ILE A 88 -12.83 2.52 -2.14
C ILE A 88 -11.94 3.75 -2.34
N SER A 89 -11.30 4.24 -1.27
CA SER A 89 -10.40 5.41 -1.35
C SER A 89 -9.21 5.15 -2.27
N SER A 90 -8.64 3.93 -2.22
CA SER A 90 -7.56 3.52 -3.13
C SER A 90 -8.02 3.44 -4.58
N GLY A 91 -9.22 2.94 -4.84
CA GLY A 91 -9.79 2.87 -6.18
C GLY A 91 -10.03 4.26 -6.77
N ILE A 92 -10.58 5.18 -5.97
CA ILE A 92 -10.82 6.58 -6.39
C ILE A 92 -9.50 7.31 -6.63
N GLY A 93 -8.50 7.15 -5.76
CA GLY A 93 -7.21 7.81 -5.93
C GLY A 93 -6.36 7.28 -7.09
N SER A 94 -6.71 6.12 -7.65
CA SER A 94 -6.05 5.53 -8.81
C SER A 94 -6.64 5.97 -10.15
N ILE A 95 -7.78 6.67 -10.15
CA ILE A 95 -8.42 7.27 -11.33
C ILE A 95 -7.92 8.70 -11.48
#